data_AF-A0A0M9FQ50-F1
#
_entry.id   AF-A0A0M9FQ50-F1
#
_cell.length_a   1.000
_cell.length_b   1.000
_cell.length_c   1.000
_cell.angle_alpha   90.00
_cell.angle_beta   90.00
_cell.angle_gamma   90.00
#
_symmetry.space_group_name_H-M   'P 1'
#
loop_
_entity.id
_entity.type
_entity.pdbx_description
1 polymer ?
#
loop_
_entity_poly.entity_id
_entity_poly.type
_entity_poly.pdbx_seq_one_letter_code
_entity_poly.pdbx_strand_id
1 'polypeptide(L)'
;MSAKPYPPARRSETVYTLHGHVIPEPYDYLEDPGNPETTAFVTAQNACFNAYMASSQDLRDRIEATVTAIQHYAPHGGPDATR
;
A
#
# COMPACT_ATOMS: atom_id res chain seq x y z
N MET A 1 19.46 -17.57 5.76
CA MET A 1 18.49 -16.47 5.58
C MET A 1 17.14 -16.96 6.07
N SER A 2 16.61 -16.43 7.17
CA SER A 2 15.27 -16.80 7.63
C SER A 2 14.24 -16.08 6.75
N ALA A 3 13.49 -16.81 5.93
CA ALA A 3 12.38 -16.24 5.16
C ALA A 3 11.32 -15.73 6.15
N LYS A 4 11.07 -14.42 6.17
CA LYS A 4 9.94 -13.89 6.93
C LYS A 4 8.67 -14.36 6.22
N PRO A 5 7.77 -15.11 6.88
CA PRO A 5 6.53 -15.54 6.25
C PRO A 5 5.67 -14.31 5.95
N TYR A 6 5.15 -14.23 4.73
CA TYR A 6 4.15 -13.22 4.40
C TYR A 6 2.88 -13.47 5.23
N PRO A 7 2.13 -12.40 5.56
CA PRO A 7 0.81 -12.55 6.17
C PRO A 7 -0.09 -13.45 5.32
N PRO A 8 -0.91 -14.32 5.94
CA PRO A 8 -1.85 -15.14 5.21
C PRO A 8 -2.91 -14.27 4.53
N ALA A 9 -3.27 -14.64 3.29
CA ALA A 9 -4.41 -14.11 2.57
C ALA A 9 -5.36 -15.27 2.26
N ARG A 10 -6.60 -15.19 2.72
CA ARG A 10 -7.62 -16.19 2.40
C ARG A 10 -7.83 -16.20 0.89
N ARG A 11 -8.06 -17.38 0.33
CA ARG A 11 -8.53 -17.52 -1.05
C ARG A 11 -10.01 -17.82 -1.02
N SER A 12 -10.83 -16.97 -1.62
CA SER A 12 -12.24 -17.25 -1.86
C SER A 12 -12.39 -18.25 -3.02
N GLU A 13 -13.56 -18.85 -3.12
CA GLU A 13 -13.97 -19.66 -4.27
C GLU A 13 -14.71 -18.82 -5.32
N THR A 14 -14.59 -17.48 -5.26
CA THR A 14 -15.27 -16.56 -6.17
C THR A 14 -14.78 -16.77 -7.59
N VAL A 15 -15.74 -16.85 -8.52
CA VAL A 15 -15.50 -17.08 -9.94
C VAL A 15 -16.47 -16.24 -10.75
N TYR A 16 -15.97 -15.60 -11.81
CA TYR A 16 -16.77 -14.88 -12.80
C TYR A 16 -16.79 -15.62 -14.14
N THR A 17 -17.87 -15.42 -14.91
CA THR A 17 -17.93 -15.85 -16.30
C THR A 17 -17.94 -14.63 -17.21
N LEU A 18 -16.86 -14.41 -17.94
CA LEU A 18 -16.68 -13.28 -18.86
C LEU A 18 -16.51 -13.81 -20.29
N HIS A 19 -17.40 -13.42 -21.20
CA HIS A 19 -17.39 -13.87 -22.60
C HIS A 19 -17.30 -15.40 -22.78
N GLY A 20 -17.95 -16.16 -21.90
CA GLY A 20 -17.92 -17.63 -21.91
C GLY A 20 -16.69 -18.25 -21.24
N HIS A 21 -15.77 -17.45 -20.69
CA HIS A 21 -14.61 -17.92 -19.94
C HIS A 21 -14.84 -17.84 -18.44
N VAL A 22 -14.50 -18.92 -17.73
CA VAL A 22 -14.57 -19.04 -16.28
C VAL A 22 -13.25 -18.53 -15.69
N ILE A 23 -13.31 -17.46 -14.88
CA ILE A 23 -12.14 -16.75 -14.33
C ILE A 23 -12.26 -16.71 -12.80
N PRO A 24 -11.39 -17.41 -12.06
CA PRO A 24 -11.34 -17.33 -10.60
C PRO A 24 -10.80 -15.98 -10.12
N GLU A 25 -11.48 -15.38 -9.14
CA GLU A 25 -11.06 -14.14 -8.47
C GLU A 25 -10.90 -14.41 -6.96
N PRO A 26 -9.85 -15.14 -6.55
CA PRO A 26 -9.71 -15.67 -5.19
C PRO A 26 -9.50 -14.59 -4.11
N TYR A 27 -9.35 -13.33 -4.49
CA TYR A 27 -9.10 -12.22 -3.59
C TYR A 27 -10.12 -11.08 -3.78
N ASP A 28 -11.30 -11.38 -4.32
CA ASP A 28 -12.38 -10.41 -4.58
C ASP A 28 -12.68 -9.51 -3.36
N TYR A 29 -12.63 -10.08 -2.16
CA TYR A 29 -12.93 -9.36 -0.93
C TYR A 29 -11.98 -8.18 -0.67
N LEU A 30 -10.75 -8.23 -1.21
CA LEU A 30 -9.76 -7.15 -1.08
C LEU A 30 -10.11 -5.90 -1.91
N GLU A 31 -11.07 -6.00 -2.83
CA GLU A 31 -11.55 -4.85 -3.61
C GLU A 31 -12.41 -3.89 -2.77
N ASP A 32 -13.02 -4.37 -1.68
CA ASP A 32 -13.78 -3.54 -0.75
C ASP A 32 -12.88 -3.03 0.39
N PRO A 33 -12.54 -1.73 0.42
CA PRO A 33 -11.73 -1.15 1.50
C PRO A 33 -12.50 -1.08 2.83
N GLY A 34 -13.83 -1.15 2.81
CA GLY A 34 -14.68 -1.15 4.01
C GLY A 34 -14.79 -2.53 4.67
N ASN A 35 -14.36 -3.59 3.99
CA ASN A 35 -14.41 -4.94 4.53
C ASN A 35 -13.41 -5.10 5.69
N PRO A 36 -13.83 -5.62 6.87
CA PRO A 36 -12.94 -5.88 7.99
C PRO A 36 -11.78 -6.83 7.65
N GLU A 37 -11.98 -7.81 6.76
CA GLU A 37 -10.95 -8.76 6.32
C GLU A 37 -9.85 -8.03 5.51
N THR A 38 -10.25 -7.09 4.65
CA THR A 38 -9.32 -6.23 3.89
C THR A 38 -8.51 -5.35 4.81
N THR A 39 -9.16 -4.71 5.79
CA THR A 39 -8.47 -3.88 6.78
C THR A 39 -7.43 -4.70 7.56
N ALA A 40 -7.81 -5.90 8.03
CA ALA A 40 -6.90 -6.79 8.75
C ALA A 40 -5.71 -7.23 7.89
N PHE A 41 -5.95 -7.54 6.61
CA PHE A 41 -4.90 -7.88 5.66
C PHE A 41 -3.91 -6.73 5.45
N VAL A 42 -4.40 -5.50 5.22
CA VAL A 42 -3.56 -4.31 5.05
C VAL A 42 -2.73 -4.04 6.31
N THR A 43 -3.33 -4.14 7.50
CA THR A 43 -2.59 -3.99 8.76
C THR A 43 -1.45 -5.00 8.89
N ALA A 44 -1.71 -6.28 8.57
CA ALA A 44 -0.69 -7.32 8.64
C ALA A 44 0.43 -7.13 7.61
N GLN A 45 0.10 -6.70 6.39
CA GLN A 45 1.09 -6.38 5.36
C GLN A 45 1.96 -5.19 5.74
N ASN A 46 1.37 -4.11 6.27
CA ASN A 46 2.11 -2.96 6.78
C ASN A 46 3.06 -3.36 7.92
N ALA A 47 2.62 -4.21 8.84
CA ALA A 47 3.48 -4.73 9.91
C ALA A 47 4.66 -5.55 9.36
N CYS A 48 4.42 -6.41 8.38
CA CYS A 48 5.45 -7.18 7.70
C CYS A 48 6.49 -6.26 7.02
N PHE A 49 6.02 -5.28 6.26
CA PHE A 49 6.87 -4.29 5.60
C PHE A 49 7.69 -3.47 6.60
N ASN A 50 7.06 -2.94 7.65
CA ASN A 50 7.74 -2.15 8.67
C ASN A 50 8.82 -2.98 9.40
N ALA A 51 8.54 -4.25 9.72
CA ALA A 51 9.53 -5.14 10.31
C ALA A 51 10.71 -5.42 9.37
N TYR A 52 10.52 -5.42 8.05
CA TYR A 52 11.61 -5.52 7.08
C TYR A 52 12.40 -4.22 6.96
N MET A 53 11.70 -3.07 6.93
CA MET A 53 12.30 -1.75 6.79
C MET A 53 13.00 -1.24 8.05
N ALA A 54 12.77 -1.85 9.21
CA ALA A 54 13.35 -1.42 10.49
C ALA A 54 14.88 -1.25 10.45
N SER A 55 15.60 -2.08 9.69
CA SER A 55 17.07 -1.96 9.57
C SER A 55 17.53 -0.79 8.68
N SER A 56 16.61 -0.12 8.00
CA SER A 56 16.88 0.99 7.07
C SER A 56 16.43 2.34 7.62
N GLN A 57 16.09 2.43 8.91
CA GLN A 57 15.54 3.65 9.53
C GLN A 57 16.50 4.85 9.39
N ASP A 58 17.78 4.69 9.70
CA ASP A 58 18.77 5.77 9.59
C ASP A 58 18.88 6.34 8.16
N LEU A 59 18.79 5.47 7.14
CA LEU A 59 18.81 5.90 5.75
C LEU A 59 17.52 6.65 5.39
N ARG A 60 16.37 6.17 5.87
CA ARG A 60 15.07 6.83 5.66
C ARG A 60 15.06 8.23 6.26
N ASP A 61 15.54 8.39 7.49
CA ASP A 61 15.59 9.68 8.17
C ASP A 61 16.45 10.70 7.38
N ARG A 62 17.58 10.24 6.83
CA ARG A 62 18.44 11.09 5.98
C ARG A 62 17.78 11.48 4.66
N ILE A 63 17.09 10.53 4.02
CA ILE A 63 16.36 10.80 2.78
C ILE A 63 15.22 11.78 3.05
N GLU A 64 14.44 11.56 4.12
CA GLU A 64 13.36 12.43 4.54
C GLU A 64 13.85 13.85 4.80
N ALA A 65 14.95 14.02 5.56
CA ALA A 65 15.56 15.33 5.80
C ALA A 65 15.98 16.02 4.49
N THR A 66 16.61 15.28 3.57
CA THR A 66 17.08 15.82 2.28
C THR A 66 15.92 16.24 1.39
N VAL A 67 14.91 15.38 1.24
CA VAL A 67 13.72 15.64 0.43
C VAL A 67 12.93 16.81 1.02
N THR A 68 12.79 16.86 2.34
CA THR A 68 12.14 17.97 3.05
C THR A 68 12.86 19.28 2.79
N ALA A 69 14.19 19.31 2.91
CA ALA A 69 14.98 20.52 2.66
C ALA A 69 14.83 21.03 1.21
N ILE A 70 14.78 20.12 0.23
CA ILE A 70 14.60 20.48 -1.18
C ILE A 70 13.18 20.99 -1.45
N GLN A 71 12.16 20.41 -0.82
CA GLN A 71 10.78 20.84 -1.00
C GLN A 71 10.41 22.11 -0.21
N HIS A 72 11.26 22.56 0.71
CA HIS A 72 11.02 23.74 1.55
C HIS A 72 11.27 25.06 0.80
N TYR A 73 10.56 25.28 -0.30
CA TYR A 73 10.60 26.52 -1.07
C TYR A 73 9.21 27.18 -1.14
N ALA A 74 9.16 28.50 -1.33
CA ALA A 74 7.91 29.22 -1.45
C ALA A 74 7.15 28.78 -2.71
N PRO A 75 5.91 28.28 -2.61
CA PRO A 75 5.13 27.92 -3.78
C PRO A 75 4.79 29.19 -4.57
N HIS A 76 5.25 29.25 -5.83
CA HIS A 76 4.86 30.32 -6.75
C HIS A 76 3.57 29.91 -7.46
N GLY A 77 2.41 30.36 -6.94
CA GLY A 77 1.15 30.30 -7.67
C GLY A 77 1.12 31.37 -8.77
N GLY A 78 0.70 31.01 -9.99
CA GLY A 78 0.43 31.99 -11.03
C GLY A 78 -0.73 32.93 -10.64
N PRO A 79 -0.81 34.14 -11.24
CA PRO A 79 -1.87 35.09 -10.91
C PRO A 79 -3.19 34.62 -11.54
N ASP A 80 -3.94 33.78 -10.84
CA ASP A 80 -5.35 33.52 -11.16
C ASP A 80 -6.18 33.22 -9.90
N ALA A 81 -6.03 34.08 -8.90
CA ALA A 81 -6.87 34.12 -7.71
C ALA A 81 -7.74 35.38 -7.73
N THR A 82 -8.56 35.54 -8.76
CA THR A 82 -9.68 36.49 -8.76
C THR A 82 -10.78 36.00 -9.70
N ARG A 83 -11.62 35.10 -9.19
CA ARG A 83 -12.98 34.91 -9.68
C ARG A 83 -13.95 35.05 -8.51
#